data_AF-A0A4Q1AW80-F1
#
_entry.id   AF-A0A4Q1AW80-F1
#
_cell.length_a   1.000
_cell.length_b   1.000
_cell.length_c   1.000
_cell.angle_alpha   90.00
_cell.angle_beta   90.00
_cell.angle_gamma   90.00
#
_symmetry.space_group_name_H-M   'P 1'
#
loop_
_entity.id
_entity.type
_entity.pdbx_description
1 polymer ?
#
loop_
_entity_poly.entity_id
_entity_poly.type
_entity_poly.pdbx_seq_one_letter_code
_entity_poly.pdbx_strand_id
1 'polypeptide(L)' 'MSKNIEKDKWEKNLEEVKMELNNCQKSLHNKLSCQPNGVYCESFFDCELRKKYVLAVYESMNKGSGGGFEF' A
#
# COMPACT_ATOMS: atom_id res chain seq x y z
N MET A 1 -9.11 20.59 -17.37
CA MET A 1 -7.79 21.03 -16.87
C MET A 1 -7.04 19.82 -16.37
N SER A 2 -6.24 19.19 -17.23
CA SER A 2 -5.35 18.10 -16.83
C SER A 2 -4.12 18.73 -16.20
N LYS A 3 -4.08 18.86 -14.86
CA LYS A 3 -2.85 19.21 -14.17
C LYS A 3 -1.89 18.04 -14.40
N ASN A 4 -0.79 18.27 -15.12
CA ASN A 4 0.40 17.44 -14.99
C ASN A 4 0.93 17.69 -13.57
N ILE A 5 0.38 16.97 -12.60
CA ILE A 5 0.87 16.95 -11.23
C ILE A 5 2.06 16.01 -11.29
N GLU A 6 3.26 16.59 -11.35
CA GLU A 6 4.47 15.82 -11.15
C GLU A 6 4.35 15.15 -9.77
N LYS A 7 4.23 13.82 -9.77
CA LYS A 7 4.07 13.04 -8.55
C LYS A 7 5.26 13.29 -7.65
N ASP A 8 4.99 13.70 -6.41
CA ASP A 8 6.07 13.83 -5.45
C ASP A 8 6.63 12.45 -5.06
N LYS A 9 7.73 12.44 -4.32
CA LYS A 9 8.41 11.20 -3.92
C LYS A 9 7.51 10.24 -3.12
N TRP A 10 6.54 10.77 -2.37
CA TRP A 10 5.63 9.97 -1.55
C TRP A 10 4.54 9.34 -2.39
N GLU A 11 4.02 10.07 -3.37
CA GLU A 11 3.10 9.53 -4.37
C GLU A 11 3.75 8.45 -5.23
N LYS A 12 5.01 8.64 -5.65
CA LYS A 12 5.79 7.61 -6.36
C LYS A 12 6.00 6.36 -5.49
N ASN A 13 6.44 6.52 -4.25
CA ASN A 13 6.60 5.42 -3.30
C ASN A 13 5.28 4.65 -3.09
N LEU A 14 4.17 5.35 -2.89
CA LEU A 14 2.87 4.72 -2.75
C LEU A 14 2.50 3.89 -3.98
N GLU A 15 2.73 4.39 -5.19
CA GLU A 15 2.44 3.64 -6.41
C GLU A 15 3.30 2.39 -6.56
N GLU A 16 4.59 2.48 -6.26
CA GLU A 16 5.51 1.34 -6.32
C GLU A 16 5.09 0.24 -5.34
N VAL A 17 4.85 0.59 -4.08
CA VAL A 17 4.45 -0.38 -3.05
C VAL A 17 3.05 -0.94 -3.32
N LYS A 18 2.13 -0.12 -3.85
CA LYS A 18 0.80 -0.58 -4.25
C LYS A 18 0.88 -1.55 -5.42
N MET A 19 1.74 -1.32 -6.40
CA MET A 19 1.97 -2.23 -7.51
C MET A 19 2.53 -3.57 -7.01
N GLU A 20 3.53 -3.51 -6.12
CA GLU A 20 4.14 -4.68 -5.49
C GLU A 20 3.09 -5.51 -4.72
N LEU A 21 2.27 -4.87 -3.89
CA LEU A 21 1.19 -5.53 -3.15
C LEU A 21 0.15 -6.18 -4.06
N ASN A 22 -0.31 -5.47 -5.09
CA ASN A 22 -1.28 -6.01 -6.05
C ASN A 22 -0.71 -7.20 -6.83
N ASN A 23 0.56 -7.15 -7.20
CA ASN A 23 1.22 -8.27 -7.89
C ASN A 23 1.30 -9.48 -6.96
N CYS A 24 1.68 -9.28 -5.69
CA CYS A 24 1.68 -10.33 -4.68
C CYS A 24 0.29 -10.97 -4.52
N GLN A 25 -0.77 -10.16 -4.41
CA GLN A 25 -2.16 -10.63 -4.29
C GLN A 25 -2.63 -11.45 -5.51
N LYS A 26 -2.26 -11.02 -6.71
CA LYS A 26 -2.55 -11.74 -7.95
C LYS A 26 -1.77 -13.05 -8.04
N SER A 27 -0.49 -13.04 -7.70
CA SER A 27 0.38 -14.24 -7.79
C SER A 27 0.05 -15.30 -6.75
N LEU A 28 -0.18 -14.92 -5.49
CA LEU A 28 -0.37 -15.88 -4.40
C LEU A 28 -1.80 -16.40 -4.30
N HIS A 29 -2.79 -15.56 -4.64
CA HIS A 29 -4.19 -15.88 -4.35
C HIS A 29 -5.09 -15.81 -5.59
N ASN A 30 -4.58 -15.31 -6.73
CA ASN A 30 -5.40 -14.94 -7.88
C ASN A 30 -6.55 -13.99 -7.48
N LYS A 31 -6.28 -13.07 -6.54
CA LYS A 31 -7.26 -12.13 -5.98
C LYS A 31 -6.82 -10.68 -6.12
N LEU A 32 -7.81 -9.80 -6.01
CA LEU A 32 -7.66 -8.34 -6.03
C LEU A 32 -7.67 -7.72 -4.62
N SER A 33 -7.87 -8.52 -3.57
CA SER A 33 -7.99 -8.04 -2.18
C SER A 33 -7.70 -9.18 -1.19
N CYS A 34 -7.03 -8.87 -0.07
CA CYS A 34 -6.83 -9.76 1.08
C CYS A 34 -7.86 -9.48 2.20
N GLN A 35 -9.09 -9.11 1.84
CA GLN A 35 -10.11 -8.81 2.82
C GLN A 35 -10.54 -10.07 3.61
N PRO A 36 -10.85 -9.92 4.92
CA PRO A 36 -11.16 -11.05 5.81
C PRO A 36 -12.33 -11.94 5.35
N ASN A 37 -13.24 -11.40 4.54
CA ASN A 37 -14.50 -12.00 4.13
C ASN A 37 -14.52 -12.56 2.70
N GLY A 38 -13.38 -12.59 1.99
CA GLY A 38 -13.34 -13.01 0.57
C GLY A 38 -12.30 -14.08 0.23
N VAL A 39 -11.08 -13.96 0.76
CA VAL A 39 -10.00 -14.97 0.81
C VAL A 39 -9.01 -14.39 1.82
N TYR A 40 -8.97 -14.97 3.02
CA TYR A 40 -8.08 -14.51 4.07
C TYR A 40 -6.63 -14.83 3.68
N CYS A 41 -5.80 -13.79 3.58
CA CYS A 41 -4.36 -13.99 3.55
C CYS A 41 -3.95 -14.31 4.98
N GLU A 42 -3.43 -15.50 5.25
CA GLU A 42 -3.06 -15.91 6.60
C GLU A 42 -2.04 -14.97 7.23
N SER A 43 -1.16 -14.41 6.40
CA SER A 43 -0.19 -13.39 6.79
C SER A 43 -0.78 -11.98 6.90
N PHE A 44 -2.10 -11.75 6.85
CA PHE A 44 -2.65 -10.38 6.77
C PHE A 44 -2.14 -9.43 7.88
N PHE A 45 -2.01 -9.93 9.11
CA PHE A 45 -1.49 -9.15 10.24
C PHE A 45 0.05 -9.02 10.21
N ASP A 46 0.74 -10.06 9.73
CA ASP A 46 2.21 -10.14 9.72
C ASP A 46 2.85 -9.82 8.36
N CYS A 47 2.05 -9.39 7.37
CA CYS A 47 2.53 -9.14 6.01
C CYS A 47 3.29 -7.82 5.98
N GLU A 48 4.61 -7.92 5.96
CA GLU A 48 5.52 -6.76 5.86
C GLU A 48 5.21 -5.88 4.64
N LEU A 49 4.86 -6.49 3.49
CA LEU A 49 4.48 -5.75 2.30
C LEU A 49 3.18 -4.93 2.50
N ARG A 50 2.22 -5.48 3.25
CA ARG A 50 1.00 -4.75 3.63
C ARG A 50 1.33 -3.63 4.61
N LYS A 51 2.17 -3.86 5.63
CA LYS A 51 2.60 -2.83 6.57
C LYS A 51 3.30 -1.67 5.84
N LYS A 52 4.21 -1.99 4.92
CA LYS A 52 4.87 -1.03 4.03
C LYS A 52 3.87 -0.23 3.19
N TYR A 53 2.85 -0.89 2.64
CA TYR A 53 1.78 -0.20 1.90
C TYR A 53 1.00 0.78 2.78
N VAL A 54 0.61 0.36 3.99
CA VAL A 54 -0.11 1.23 4.93
C VAL A 54 0.75 2.44 5.28
N LEU A 55 2.03 2.24 5.60
CA LEU A 55 2.97 3.33 5.89
C LEU A 55 3.11 4.29 4.69
N ALA A 56 3.28 3.77 3.46
CA ALA A 56 3.36 4.58 2.25
C ALA A 56 2.09 5.40 1.98
N VAL A 57 0.91 4.88 2.33
CA VAL A 57 -0.36 5.64 2.26
C VAL A 57 -0.31 6.83 3.22
N TYR A 58 0.07 6.60 4.48
CA TYR A 58 0.16 7.67 5.47
C TYR A 58 1.20 8.72 5.06
N GLU A 59 2.39 8.29 4.65
CA GLU A 59 3.44 9.17 4.16
C GLU A 59 3.00 10.00 2.94
N SER A 60 2.23 9.41 2.02
CA SER A 60 1.66 10.12 0.87
C SER A 60 0.62 11.18 1.28
N MET A 61 -0.19 10.88 2.30
CA MET A 61 -1.20 11.79 2.83
C MET A 61 -0.61 12.95 3.64
N ASN A 62 0.41 12.68 4.45
CA ASN A 62 1.05 13.67 5.33
C ASN A 62 2.33 14.27 4.74
N LYS A 63 2.71 13.86 3.52
CA LYS A 63 3.96 14.24 2.84
C LYS A 63 5.22 13.98 3.66
N GLY A 64 5.23 12.85 4.38
CA GLY A 64 6.29 12.44 5.30
C GLY A 64 6.32 13.18 6.62
N SER A 65 5.32 14.02 6.91
CA SER A 65 5.16 14.66 8.21
C SER A 65 4.67 13.61 9.19
N GLY A 66 5.61 12.87 9.80
CA GLY A 66 5.32 11.78 10.73
C GLY A 66 4.35 12.22 11.83
N GLY A 67 3.18 11.57 11.87
CA GLY A 67 2.23 11.63 12.98
C GLY A 67 2.14 10.22 13.57
N GLY A 68 2.30 10.12 14.89
CA GLY A 68 2.57 8.89 15.62
C GLY A 68 1.59 7.74 15.34
N PHE A 69 1.96 6.85 14.44
CA PHE A 69 1.34 5.55 14.27
C PHE A 69 2.46 4.52 14.35
N GLU A 70 2.60 3.92 15.53
CA GLU A 70 3.43 2.73 15.75
C GLU A 70 2.54 1.51 15.44
N PHE A 71 3.02 0.59 14.61
CA PHE A 71 2.31 -0.63 14.19
C PHE A 71 2.80 -1.86 14.96
#